data_AF-A0A357T8H6-F1
#
_entry.id   AF-A0A357T8H6-F1
#
_cell.length_a   1.000
_cell.length_b   1.000
_cell.length_c   1.000
_cell.angle_alpha   90.00
_cell.angle_beta   90.00
_cell.angle_gamma   90.00
#
_symmetry.space_group_name_H-M   'P 1'
#
loop_
_entity.id
_entity.type
_entity.pdbx_description
1 polymer ?
#
loop_
_entity_poly.entity_id
_entity_poly.type
_entity_poly.pdbx_seq_one_letter_code
_entity_poly.pdbx_strand_id
1 'polypeptide(L)'
;MYRDIIDGQKLRALLPDLPEELHVEKIEVFMRPYSEESEMLEDLLQKIKKRVLRSQFLGKEKEVFFFSLDELPEDLKKPLQSKLKETGFGVEMKEGARHTVVLTVSWRNS
;
A
#
# COMPACT_ATOMS: atom_id res chain seq x y z
N MET A 1 -3.12 -7.79 -19.13
CA MET A 1 -2.57 -6.43 -18.89
C MET A 1 -3.06 -5.57 -20.03
N TYR A 2 -3.78 -4.48 -19.76
CA TYR A 2 -4.32 -3.59 -20.78
C TYR A 2 -3.51 -2.29 -20.77
N ARG A 3 -3.07 -1.83 -21.95
CA ARG A 3 -2.42 -0.54 -22.14
C ARG A 3 -3.45 0.38 -22.75
N ASP A 4 -3.72 1.50 -22.09
CA ASP A 4 -4.53 2.57 -22.63
C ASP A 4 -3.74 3.87 -22.65
N ILE A 5 -3.98 4.69 -23.66
CA ILE A 5 -3.31 5.98 -23.86
C ILE A 5 -4.36 7.06 -23.68
N ILE A 6 -4.27 7.80 -22.58
CA ILE A 6 -5.18 8.90 -22.29
C ILE A 6 -4.51 10.20 -22.73
N ASP A 7 -5.29 11.04 -23.44
CA ASP A 7 -4.90 12.39 -23.82
C ASP A 7 -4.85 13.28 -22.56
N GLY A 8 -3.67 13.77 -22.23
CA GLY A 8 -3.44 14.54 -21.00
C GLY A 8 -4.15 15.90 -21.00
N GLN A 9 -4.47 16.47 -22.16
CA GLN A 9 -5.25 17.71 -22.22
C GLN A 9 -6.70 17.48 -21.77
N LYS A 10 -7.29 16.34 -22.13
CA LYS A 10 -8.62 15.94 -21.64
C LYS A 10 -8.61 15.62 -20.15
N LEU A 11 -7.53 14.98 -19.68
CA LEU A 11 -7.39 14.63 -18.27
C LEU A 11 -7.28 15.88 -17.38
N ARG A 12 -6.56 16.91 -17.84
CA ARG A 12 -6.44 18.22 -17.16
C ARG A 12 -7.79 18.91 -16.96
N ALA A 13 -8.71 18.78 -17.92
CA ALA A 13 -10.06 19.34 -17.81
C ALA A 13 -10.92 18.61 -16.76
N LEU A 14 -10.66 17.32 -16.54
CA LEU A 14 -11.39 16.49 -15.58
C LEU A 14 -10.79 16.53 -14.17
N LEU A 15 -9.46 16.70 -14.06
CA LEU A 15 -8.71 16.66 -12.82
C LEU A 15 -7.75 17.86 -12.75
N PRO A 16 -8.24 19.04 -12.34
CA PRO A 16 -7.43 20.27 -12.30
C PRO A 16 -6.30 20.22 -11.25
N ASP A 17 -6.44 19.34 -10.23
CA ASP A 17 -5.47 19.17 -9.14
C ASP A 17 -4.32 18.20 -9.47
N LEU A 18 -4.20 17.75 -10.73
CA LEU A 18 -3.12 16.86 -11.14
C LEU A 18 -1.76 17.57 -10.93
N PRO A 19 -0.71 16.91 -10.40
CA PRO A 19 0.63 17.48 -10.35
C PRO A 19 1.13 17.87 -11.75
N GLU A 20 1.76 19.06 -11.89
CA GLU A 20 2.21 19.59 -13.19
C GLU A 20 3.12 18.63 -13.98
N GLU A 21 3.87 17.79 -13.27
CA GLU A 21 4.72 16.73 -13.83
C GLU A 21 3.95 15.69 -14.66
N LEU A 22 2.65 15.52 -14.38
CA LEU A 22 1.74 14.62 -15.08
C LEU A 22 0.91 15.34 -16.17
N HIS A 23 1.14 16.64 -16.39
CA HIS A 23 0.49 17.45 -17.45
C HIS A 23 1.19 17.26 -18.80
N VAL A 24 1.50 16.01 -19.15
CA VAL A 24 2.08 15.62 -20.44
C VAL A 24 0.98 15.32 -21.46
N GLU A 25 1.25 15.51 -22.76
CA GLU A 25 0.24 15.30 -23.82
C GLU A 25 -0.35 13.88 -23.84
N LYS A 26 0.41 12.87 -23.41
CA LYS A 26 -0.03 11.47 -23.40
C LYS A 26 0.36 10.82 -22.08
N ILE A 27 -0.62 10.26 -21.39
CA ILE A 27 -0.44 9.48 -20.17
C ILE A 27 -0.69 8.02 -20.53
N GLU A 28 0.32 7.18 -20.34
CA GLU A 28 0.17 5.73 -20.47
C GLU A 28 -0.28 5.15 -19.14
N VAL A 29 -1.47 4.53 -19.14
CA VAL A 29 -2.01 3.89 -17.95
C VAL A 29 -1.95 2.38 -18.14
N PHE A 30 -1.26 1.72 -17.21
CA PHE A 30 -1.20 0.27 -17.14
C PHE A 30 -2.33 -0.24 -16.23
N MET A 31 -3.45 -0.59 -16.84
CA MET A 31 -4.56 -1.19 -16.10
C MET A 31 -4.29 -2.69 -15.93
N ARG A 32 -4.11 -3.11 -14.67
CA ARG A 32 -4.12 -4.53 -14.31
C ARG A 32 -5.56 -4.96 -14.08
N PRO A 33 -5.96 -6.16 -14.55
CA PRO A 33 -7.28 -6.69 -14.21
C PRO A 33 -7.41 -6.81 -12.70
N TYR A 34 -8.55 -6.37 -12.19
CA TYR A 34 -8.93 -6.47 -10.79
C TYR A 34 -8.92 -7.93 -10.36
N SER A 35 -8.27 -8.26 -9.23
CA SER A 35 -8.25 -9.59 -8.62
C SER A 35 -8.65 -9.49 -7.15
N GLU A 36 -9.28 -10.53 -6.62
CA GLU A 36 -9.66 -10.63 -5.19
C GLU A 36 -8.43 -10.44 -4.27
N GLU A 37 -7.26 -10.92 -4.68
CA GLU A 37 -5.98 -10.70 -4.01
C GLU A 37 -5.61 -9.21 -3.88
N SER A 38 -5.96 -8.40 -4.89
CA SER A 38 -5.69 -6.96 -4.88
C SER A 38 -6.59 -6.22 -3.89
N GLU A 39 -7.85 -6.64 -3.77
CA GLU A 39 -8.80 -6.11 -2.78
C GLU A 39 -8.33 -6.43 -1.36
N MET A 40 -7.97 -7.70 -1.11
CA MET A 40 -7.45 -8.13 0.19
C MET A 40 -6.19 -7.37 0.59
N LEU A 41 -5.28 -7.13 -0.36
CA LEU A 41 -4.06 -6.36 -0.12
C LEU A 41 -4.37 -4.89 0.24
N GLU A 42 -5.28 -4.25 -0.49
CA GLU A 42 -5.69 -2.87 -0.20
C GLU A 42 -6.38 -2.75 1.16
N ASP A 43 -7.24 -3.70 1.51
CA ASP A 43 -7.92 -3.75 2.80
C ASP A 43 -6.93 -3.90 3.96
N LEU A 44 -5.94 -4.80 3.82
CA LEU A 44 -4.87 -4.97 4.80
C LEU A 44 -4.06 -3.68 4.95
N LEU A 45 -3.70 -3.04 3.85
CA LEU A 45 -2.98 -1.76 3.87
C LEU A 45 -3.77 -0.67 4.59
N GLN A 46 -5.07 -0.55 4.34
CA GLN A 46 -5.93 0.44 4.99
C GLN A 46 -6.05 0.18 6.50
N LYS A 47 -6.23 -1.09 6.91
CA LYS A 47 -6.28 -1.48 8.33
C LYS A 47 -4.98 -1.13 9.06
N ILE A 48 -3.83 -1.45 8.45
CA ILE A 48 -2.51 -1.15 9.02
C ILE A 48 -2.31 0.35 9.13
N LYS A 49 -2.55 1.12 8.04
CA LYS A 49 -2.39 2.58 8.04
C LYS A 49 -3.23 3.27 9.11
N LYS A 50 -4.51 2.91 9.25
CA LYS A 50 -5.39 3.49 10.28
C LYS A 50 -4.85 3.25 11.69
N ARG A 51 -4.37 2.05 11.98
CA ARG A 51 -3.81 1.72 13.29
C ARG A 51 -2.46 2.40 13.53
N VAL A 52 -1.59 2.45 12.52
CA VAL A 52 -0.31 3.15 12.56
C VAL A 52 -0.51 4.64 12.85
N LEU A 53 -1.38 5.33 12.10
CA LEU A 53 -1.68 6.75 12.31
C LEU A 53 -2.19 7.03 13.73
N ARG A 54 -3.07 6.15 14.25
CA ARG A 54 -3.54 6.25 15.63
C ARG A 54 -2.39 6.07 16.63
N SER A 55 -1.52 5.09 16.42
CA SER A 55 -0.38 4.84 17.30
C SER A 55 0.67 5.95 17.24
N GLN A 56 0.89 6.53 16.06
CA GLN A 56 1.75 7.69 15.85
C GLN A 56 1.20 8.90 16.59
N PHE A 57 -0.11 9.16 16.52
CA PHE A 57 -0.76 10.23 17.29
C PHE A 57 -0.58 10.06 18.81
N LEU A 58 -0.47 8.81 19.29
CA LEU A 58 -0.20 8.49 20.69
C LEU A 58 1.30 8.54 21.05
N GLY A 59 2.16 9.00 20.14
CA GLY A 59 3.61 9.14 20.37
C GLY A 59 4.39 7.84 20.31
N LYS A 60 3.80 6.73 19.82
CA LYS A 60 4.54 5.49 19.59
C LYS A 60 5.42 5.62 18.34
N GLU A 61 6.45 4.79 18.26
CA GLU A 61 7.40 4.74 17.13
C GLU A 61 7.29 3.45 16.31
N LYS A 62 6.53 2.47 16.82
CA LYS A 62 6.29 1.19 16.16
C LYS A 62 4.98 0.56 16.59
N GLU A 63 4.42 -0.26 15.71
CA GLU A 63 3.27 -1.12 15.94
C GLU A 63 3.58 -2.54 15.44
N VAL A 64 3.05 -3.53 16.14
CA VAL A 64 3.20 -4.95 15.79
C VAL A 64 1.82 -5.52 15.46
N PHE A 65 1.76 -6.23 14.34
CA PHE A 65 0.58 -6.92 13.84
C PHE A 65 0.86 -8.41 13.78
N PHE A 66 -0.17 -9.19 14.08
CA PHE A 66 -0.15 -10.64 14.02
C PHE A 66 -1.19 -11.06 13.00
N PHE A 67 -0.79 -11.87 12.03
CA PHE A 67 -1.68 -12.43 11.03
C PHE A 67 -1.61 -13.95 11.10
N SER A 68 -2.75 -14.60 10.94
CA SER A 68 -2.82 -16.01 10.57
C SER A 68 -2.52 -16.19 9.08
N LEU A 69 -2.28 -17.43 8.63
CA LEU A 69 -2.10 -17.74 7.20
C LEU A 69 -3.32 -17.34 6.35
N ASP A 70 -4.52 -17.46 6.92
CA ASP A 70 -5.76 -17.10 6.23
C ASP A 70 -5.92 -15.59 6.07
N GLU A 71 -5.36 -14.80 7.00
CA GLU A 71 -5.41 -13.33 6.97
C GLU A 71 -4.29 -12.71 6.13
N LEU A 72 -3.17 -13.42 5.95
CA LEU A 72 -2.06 -12.99 5.11
C LEU A 72 -1.43 -14.19 4.38
N PRO A 73 -1.97 -14.54 3.20
CA PRO A 73 -1.39 -15.54 2.31
C PRO A 73 0.06 -15.23 1.95
N GLU A 74 0.84 -16.27 1.65
CA GLU A 74 2.28 -16.19 1.36
C GLU A 74 2.57 -15.22 0.21
N ASP A 75 1.74 -15.31 -0.81
CA ASP A 75 1.71 -14.54 -2.06
C ASP A 75 1.49 -13.04 -1.81
N LEU A 76 0.79 -12.66 -0.73
CA LEU A 76 0.55 -11.27 -0.36
C LEU A 76 1.61 -10.68 0.59
N LYS A 77 2.44 -11.51 1.25
CA LYS A 77 3.49 -11.02 2.17
C LYS A 77 4.45 -10.04 1.50
N LYS A 78 5.00 -10.40 0.34
CA LYS A 78 5.95 -9.55 -0.41
C LYS A 78 5.28 -8.26 -0.93
N PRO A 79 4.13 -8.30 -1.61
CA PRO A 79 3.40 -7.10 -2.01
C PRO A 79 3.10 -6.16 -0.84
N LEU A 80 2.62 -6.68 0.28
CA LEU A 80 2.28 -5.90 1.47
C LEU A 80 3.52 -5.20 2.04
N GLN A 81 4.63 -5.94 2.18
CA GLN A 81 5.88 -5.38 2.67
C GLN A 81 6.40 -4.25 1.76
N SER A 82 6.38 -4.45 0.44
CA SER A 82 6.82 -3.45 -0.53
C SER A 82 5.97 -2.18 -0.46
N LYS A 83 4.64 -2.32 -0.44
CA LYS A 83 3.71 -1.18 -0.36
C LYS A 83 3.86 -0.37 0.91
N LEU A 84 4.10 -1.01 2.06
CA LEU A 84 4.34 -0.31 3.32
C LEU A 84 5.70 0.43 3.33
N LYS A 85 6.73 -0.14 2.69
CA LYS A 85 8.04 0.53 2.53
C LYS A 85 7.94 1.74 1.58
N GLU A 86 7.18 1.64 0.50
CA GLU A 86 6.90 2.75 -0.43
C GLU A 86 6.27 3.95 0.30
N THR A 87 5.46 3.70 1.34
CA THR A 87 4.86 4.78 2.16
C THR A 87 5.82 5.39 3.19
N GLY A 88 7.09 4.97 3.23
CA GLY A 88 8.11 5.51 4.12
C GLY A 88 8.20 4.82 5.50
N PHE A 89 7.46 3.72 5.72
CA PHE A 89 7.56 2.96 6.97
C PHE A 89 8.76 2.00 6.96
N GLY A 90 9.38 1.81 8.12
CA GLY A 90 10.26 0.67 8.39
C GLY A 90 9.42 -0.59 8.58
N VAL A 91 9.73 -1.66 7.86
CA VAL A 91 8.88 -2.87 7.86
C VAL A 91 9.73 -4.13 8.00
N GLU A 92 9.46 -4.89 9.06
CA GLU A 92 10.06 -6.20 9.34
C GLU A 92 8.95 -7.26 9.41
N MET A 93 9.11 -8.36 8.69
CA MET A 93 8.22 -9.54 8.80
C MET A 93 9.02 -10.73 9.33
N LYS A 94 8.43 -11.45 10.28
CA LYS A 94 8.98 -12.69 10.83
C LYS A 94 7.88 -13.75 10.89
N GLU A 95 8.27 -15.01 10.76
CA GLU A 95 7.40 -16.12 11.11
C GLU A 95 7.41 -16.31 12.64
N GLY A 96 6.22 -16.30 13.21
CA GLY A 96 5.95 -16.62 14.61
C GLY A 96 5.59 -18.09 14.80
N ALA A 97 5.23 -18.45 16.03
CA ALA A 97 4.75 -19.79 16.34
C ALA A 97 3.40 -20.08 15.66
N ARG A 98 3.12 -21.36 15.36
CA ARG A 98 1.84 -21.81 14.77
C ARG A 98 1.49 -21.12 13.44
N HIS A 99 2.48 -20.93 12.58
CA HIS A 99 2.31 -20.29 11.26
C HIS A 99 1.72 -18.87 11.32
N THR A 100 1.92 -18.15 12.42
CA THR A 100 1.56 -16.72 12.45
C THR A 100 2.64 -15.89 11.77
N VAL A 101 2.24 -14.82 11.10
CA VAL A 101 3.14 -13.83 10.53
C VAL A 101 3.13 -12.62 11.44
N VAL A 102 4.32 -12.25 11.92
CA VAL A 102 4.52 -11.07 12.76
C VAL A 102 5.05 -9.94 11.87
N LEU A 103 4.23 -8.92 11.67
CA LEU A 103 4.60 -7.71 10.93
C LEU A 103 4.86 -6.58 11.92
N THR A 104 6.09 -6.09 11.95
CA THR A 104 6.47 -4.90 12.71
C THR A 104 6.60 -3.72 11.76
N VAL A 105 5.82 -2.67 12.02
CA VAL A 105 5.85 -1.41 11.27
C VAL A 105 6.40 -0.33 12.19
N SER A 106 7.47 0.36 11.78
CA SER A 106 8.10 1.45 12.51
C SER A 106 8.11 2.73 11.69
N TRP A 107 8.14 3.87 12.39
CA TRP A 107 8.25 5.19 11.79
C TRP A 107 9.14 6.06 12.67
N ARG A 108 9.85 7.01 12.05
CA ARG A 108 10.54 8.06 12.79
C ARG A 108 9.55 9.20 13.01
N ASN A 109 9.37 9.62 14.26
CA ASN A 109 8.75 10.92 14.53
C ASN A 109 9.66 11.97 13.88
N SER A 110 9.17 12.60 12.83
CA SER A 110 9.77 13.82 12.27
C SER A 110 9.47 14.99 13.20
#